data_AF-A0A3A5US57-F1
#
_entry.id   AF-A0A3A5US57-F1
#
_cell.length_a   1.000
_cell.length_b   1.000
_cell.length_c   1.000
_cell.angle_alpha   90.00
_cell.angle_beta   90.00
_cell.angle_gamma   90.00
#
_symmetry.space_group_name_H-M   'P 1'
#
loop_
_entity.id
_entity.type
_entity.pdbx_description
1 polymer ?
#
loop_
_entity_poly.entity_id
_entity_poly.type
_entity_poly.pdbx_seq_one_letter_code
_entity_poly.pdbx_strand_id
1 'polypeptide(L)' 'MGHLKDLNISYFTHLVQAWKMAFWFSFGAFRLLVHGLVPNFDTQAGHSTVLKYTGTSEED' A
#
# COMPACT_ATOMS: atom_id res chain seq x y z
N MET A 1 -8.83 10.83 19.70
CA MET A 1 -9.60 10.45 18.49
C MET A 1 -10.26 11.66 17.80
N GLY A 2 -9.62 12.84 17.74
CA GLY A 2 -10.21 13.99 17.03
C GLY A 2 -10.38 13.70 15.53
N HIS A 3 -9.34 13.15 14.91
CA HIS A 3 -9.31 12.85 13.48
C HIS A 3 -10.33 11.80 12.99
N LEU A 4 -10.84 10.93 13.88
CA LEU A 4 -11.89 9.96 13.50
C LEU A 4 -13.26 10.63 13.34
N LYS A 5 -13.52 11.69 14.11
CA LYS A 5 -14.73 12.50 13.96
C LYS A 5 -14.68 13.31 12.66
N ASP A 6 -13.51 13.83 12.31
CA ASP A 6 -13.29 14.58 11.07
C ASP A 6 -13.52 13.70 9.82
N LEU A 7 -13.19 12.42 9.91
CA LEU A 7 -13.39 11.43 8.85
C LEU A 7 -14.75 10.71 8.92
N ASN A 8 -15.56 10.95 9.95
CA ASN A 8 -16.82 10.26 10.22
C ASN A 8 -16.71 8.71 10.13
N ILE A 9 -15.63 8.13 10.65
CA ILE A 9 -15.40 6.68 10.64
C ILE A 9 -15.34 6.12 12.07
N SER A 10 -15.81 4.88 12.21
CA SER A 10 -15.66 4.14 13.48
C SER A 10 -14.19 3.81 13.75
N TYR A 11 -13.84 3.62 15.02
CA TYR A 11 -12.51 3.17 15.40
C TYR A 11 -12.10 1.85 14.72
N PHE A 12 -13.01 0.88 14.64
CA PHE A 12 -12.76 -0.39 13.99
C PHE A 12 -12.50 -0.22 12.49
N THR A 13 -13.25 0.67 11.82
CA THR A 13 -13.02 1.01 10.41
C THR A 13 -11.61 1.59 10.21
N HIS A 14 -11.20 2.52 11.06
CA HIS A 14 -9.86 3.10 11.02
C HIS A 14 -8.76 2.07 11.27
N LEU A 15 -8.96 1.21 12.28
CA LEU A 15 -8.02 0.15 12.61
C LEU A 15 -7.83 -0.83 11.44
N VAL A 16 -8.93 -1.26 10.82
CA VAL A 16 -8.87 -2.15 9.64
C VAL A 16 -8.17 -1.48 8.46
N GLN A 17 -8.43 -0.20 8.21
CA GLN A 17 -7.73 0.56 7.18
C GLN A 17 -6.23 0.64 7.47
N ALA A 18 -5.84 0.96 8.70
CA ALA A 18 -4.44 1.03 9.10
C ALA A 18 -3.72 -0.32 8.92
N TRP A 19 -4.33 -1.43 9.34
CA TRP A 19 -3.78 -2.78 9.13
C TRP A 19 -3.65 -3.15 7.66
N LYS A 20 -4.64 -2.77 6.84
CA LYS A 20 -4.59 -2.99 5.39
C LYS A 20 -3.42 -2.22 4.76
N MET A 21 -3.25 -0.93 5.10
CA MET A 21 -2.11 -0.14 4.61
C MET A 21 -0.79 -0.79 5.01
N ALA A 22 -0.62 -1.12 6.30
CA ALA A 22 0.59 -1.72 6.84
C ALA A 22 0.95 -3.06 6.16
N PHE A 23 -0.05 -3.92 5.92
CA PHE A 23 0.14 -5.19 5.21
C PHE A 23 0.71 -4.98 3.81
N TRP A 24 0.08 -4.14 2.99
CA TRP A 24 0.50 -3.97 1.60
C TRP A 24 1.80 -3.17 1.46
N PHE A 25 2.09 -2.21 2.35
CA PHE A 25 3.40 -1.56 2.37
C PHE A 25 4.51 -2.57 2.68
N SER A 26 4.29 -3.42 3.69
CA SER A 26 5.24 -4.49 4.05
C SER A 26 5.41 -5.49 2.92
N PHE A 27 4.31 -5.91 2.30
CA PHE A 27 4.31 -6.83 1.15
C PHE A 27 5.01 -6.21 -0.06
N GLY A 28 4.73 -4.94 -0.37
CA GLY A 28 5.39 -4.21 -1.45
C GLY A 28 6.89 -4.03 -1.24
N ALA A 29 7.31 -3.71 -0.02
CA ALA A 29 8.72 -3.65 0.35
C ALA A 29 9.39 -5.03 0.17
N PHE A 30 8.74 -6.10 0.62
CA PHE A 30 9.23 -7.46 0.41
C PHE A 30 9.38 -7.81 -1.08
N ARG A 31 8.38 -7.47 -1.92
CA ARG A 31 8.45 -7.66 -3.37
C ARG A 31 9.64 -6.93 -4.00
N LEU A 32 9.92 -5.70 -3.57
CA LEU A 32 11.08 -4.93 -4.04
C LEU A 32 12.41 -5.56 -3.62
N LEU A 33 12.51 -6.08 -2.39
CA LEU A 33 13.69 -6.82 -1.94
C LEU A 33 13.92 -8.08 -2.79
N VAL A 34 12.86 -8.84 -3.06
CA VAL A 34 12.92 -10.03 -3.93
C VAL A 34 13.28 -9.64 -5.36
N HIS A 35 12.70 -8.58 -5.91
CA HIS A 35 13.05 -8.08 -7.24
C HIS A 35 14.52 -7.66 -7.34
N GLY A 36 15.09 -7.06 -6.28
CA GLY A 36 16.52 -6.76 -6.22
C GLY A 36 17.42 -8.00 -6.28
N LEU A 37 16.94 -9.16 -5.82
CA LEU A 37 17.66 -10.44 -5.89
C LEU A 37 17.38 -11.21 -7.20
N VAL A 38 16.14 -11.17 -7.68
CA VAL A 38 15.67 -11.88 -8.88
C VAL A 38 14.83 -10.93 -9.74
N PRO A 39 15.46 -10.08 -10.57
CA PRO A 39 14.77 -8.99 -11.28
C PRO A 39 13.69 -9.46 -12.26
N ASN A 40 13.81 -10.67 -12.79
CA ASN A 40 12.89 -11.21 -13.79
C ASN A 40 11.65 -11.90 -13.20
N PHE A 41 11.56 -12.05 -11.88
CA PHE A 41 10.45 -12.75 -11.23
C PHE A 41 9.22 -11.85 -11.00
N ASP A 42 9.44 -10.59 -10.61
CA ASP A 42 8.38 -9.63 -10.33
C ASP A 42 8.75 -8.25 -10.89
N THR A 43 8.66 -8.11 -12.22
CA THR A 43 9.11 -6.92 -12.95
C THR A 43 8.28 -5.67 -12.66
N GLN A 44 7.10 -5.82 -12.05
CA GLN A 44 6.20 -4.71 -11.70
C GLN A 44 6.11 -4.47 -10.19
N ALA A 45 7.04 -5.00 -9.40
CA ALA A 45 7.03 -4.99 -7.93
C ALA A 45 6.74 -3.61 -7.32
N GLY A 46 7.45 -2.58 -7.79
CA GLY A 46 7.30 -1.20 -7.29
C GLY A 46 6.04 -0.53 -7.82
N HIS A 47 5.88 -0.50 -9.15
CA HIS A 47 4.80 0.23 -9.80
C HIS A 47 3.41 -0.26 -9.36
N SER A 48 3.20 -1.58 -9.33
CA SER A 48 1.89 -2.15 -8.94
C SER A 48 1.55 -1.95 -7.46
N THR A 49 2.55 -1.88 -6.58
CA THR A 49 2.36 -1.57 -5.15
C THR A 49 1.92 -0.12 -4.95
N VAL A 50 2.54 0.82 -5.66
CA VAL A 50 2.21 2.25 -5.58
C VAL A 50 0.84 2.54 -6.18
N LEU A 51 0.57 1.99 -7.37
CA LEU A 51 -0.69 2.17 -8.10
C LEU A 51 -1.92 1.70 -7.30
N LYS A 52 -1.73 0.70 -6.42
CA LYS A 52 -2.77 0.22 -5.51
C LYS A 52 -3.28 1.30 -4.54
N TYR A 53 -2.45 2.31 -4.27
CA TYR A 53 -2.69 3.32 -3.25
C TYR A 53 -2.85 4.74 -3.78
N THR A 54 -2.20 5.09 -4.87
CA THR A 54 -2.35 6.41 -5.50
C THR A 54 -3.62 6.50 -6.35
N GLY A 55 -4.29 5.38 -6.63
CA GLY A 55 -5.11 5.27 -7.84
C GLY A 55 -4.18 5.34 -9.06
N THR A 56 -4.68 5.00 -10.25
CA THR A 56 -3.93 5.24 -11.49
C THR A 56 -3.35 6.65 -11.48
N SER A 57 -2.03 6.78 -11.43
CA SER A 57 -1.39 8.00 -11.91
C SER A 57 -1.76 8.11 -13.38
N GLU A 58 -2.55 9.11 -13.74
CA GLU A 58 -2.45 9.64 -15.09
C GLU A 58 -0.97 9.97 -15.29
N GLU A 59 -0.35 9.23 -16.20
CA GLU A 59 0.91 9.44 -16.93
C GLU A 59 2.04 10.22 -16.25
N ASP A 60 3.22 9.59 -16.21
CA ASP A 60 4.50 10.20 -16.62
C ASP A 60 5.47 9.11 -17.10
#